data_AF-A0AAX3PQK2-F1
#
_entry.id   AF-A0AAX3PQK2-F1
#
_cell.length_a   1.000
_cell.length_b   1.000
_cell.length_c   1.000
_cell.angle_alpha   90.00
_cell.angle_beta   90.00
_cell.angle_gamma   90.00
#
_symmetry.space_group_name_H-M   'P 1'
#
loop_
_entity.id
_entity.type
_entity.pdbx_description
1 polymer ?
#
loop_
_entity_poly.entity_id
_entity_poly.type
_entity_poly.pdbx_seq_one_letter_code
_entity_poly.pdbx_strand_id
1 'polypeptide(L)'
;MKKIVLITSILTATSAFANDSTGYVGTGGIEYLKNKNIAMQGEDLFISKKLIKVDYQFKNLSNQDITETVLFPLPRVDNAFESDFAHTEDLLKSFKIQVNGKAVQPTMHVQTFIQRDEKSKAIDVTELFKQCGFSQTEMLNPWNRKSDEYGVFEKKLKGCSNPKVKSILPKNPDEVINWSSQVVYSWKQTFKANSITQVKHQYKPLVGGSVALYPDEYNQQFCMDSNFKKGLKKAQSEHSPFNALSYILTTGANWAKPIENFKLTIERDPGELVSFCWKGKVNKISPTQFQMVEKNFVPKQDLDVIFVHLGN
;
A
#
# COMPACT_ATOMS: atom_id res chain seq x y z
N MET A 1 -42.83 -6.77 10.15
CA MET A 1 -41.46 -7.29 10.39
C MET A 1 -40.67 -7.18 9.10
N LYS A 2 -39.92 -6.09 8.89
CA LYS A 2 -39.02 -5.92 7.74
C LYS A 2 -37.62 -6.30 8.18
N LYS A 3 -37.06 -7.35 7.56
CA LYS A 3 -35.67 -7.76 7.79
C LYS A 3 -34.75 -6.68 7.22
N ILE A 4 -34.02 -5.99 8.08
CA ILE A 4 -32.90 -5.13 7.68
C ILE A 4 -31.74 -6.07 7.42
N VAL A 5 -31.35 -6.21 6.15
CA VAL A 5 -30.13 -6.91 5.76
C VAL A 5 -29.00 -5.89 5.86
N LEU A 6 -28.18 -6.02 6.89
CA LEU A 6 -26.95 -5.25 7.05
C LEU A 6 -25.91 -5.90 6.11
N ILE A 7 -25.49 -5.17 5.08
CA ILE A 7 -24.44 -5.62 4.16
C ILE A 7 -23.11 -5.30 4.84
N THR A 8 -22.50 -6.32 5.42
CA THR A 8 -21.17 -6.25 6.05
C THR A 8 -20.10 -6.33 4.96
N SER A 9 -19.35 -5.26 4.75
CA SER A 9 -18.17 -5.27 3.88
C SER A 9 -16.99 -5.87 4.66
N ILE A 10 -16.42 -6.97 4.16
CA ILE A 10 -15.27 -7.64 4.74
C ILE A 10 -14.04 -7.10 4.02
N LEU A 11 -13.24 -6.24 4.66
CA LEU A 11 -11.94 -5.85 4.11
C LEU A 11 -10.99 -7.07 4.08
N THR A 12 -10.93 -7.76 2.94
CA THR A 12 -9.81 -8.66 2.64
C THR A 12 -8.70 -7.92 1.92
N ALA A 13 -7.48 -8.06 2.42
CA ALA A 13 -6.26 -7.44 1.93
C ALA A 13 -6.13 -7.54 0.39
N THR A 14 -6.36 -6.42 -0.29
CA THR A 14 -5.88 -6.27 -1.66
C THR A 14 -4.35 -6.29 -1.60
N SER A 15 -3.71 -7.09 -2.46
CA SER A 15 -2.27 -7.03 -2.64
C SER A 15 -1.90 -5.62 -3.10
N ALA A 16 -1.55 -4.81 -2.13
CA ALA A 16 -0.96 -3.51 -2.31
C ALA A 16 0.55 -3.72 -2.52
N PHE A 17 1.25 -2.76 -3.10
CA PHE A 17 2.70 -2.82 -3.23
C PHE A 17 3.27 -1.48 -2.75
N ALA A 18 4.26 -1.46 -1.86
CA ALA A 18 4.86 -0.25 -1.29
C ALA A 18 6.26 -0.50 -0.68
N ASN A 19 7.09 -1.27 -1.38
CA ASN A 19 8.53 -1.37 -1.10
C ASN A 19 9.28 -1.44 -2.44
N ASP A 20 10.45 -0.82 -2.51
CA ASP A 20 11.20 -0.56 -3.74
C ASP A 20 11.58 -1.86 -4.43
N SER A 21 11.43 -1.87 -5.75
CA SER A 21 11.88 -2.98 -6.59
C SER A 21 12.37 -2.46 -7.93
N THR A 22 13.25 -3.19 -8.60
CA THR A 22 13.59 -2.88 -9.99
C THR A 22 12.50 -3.33 -10.93
N GLY A 23 12.39 -2.68 -12.09
CA GLY A 23 11.42 -3.12 -13.09
C GLY A 23 11.54 -2.37 -14.41
N TYR A 24 10.55 -2.56 -15.27
CA TYR A 24 10.40 -1.82 -16.51
C TYR A 24 9.00 -1.22 -16.61
N VAL A 25 8.92 -0.03 -17.21
CA VAL A 25 7.66 0.62 -17.57
C VAL A 25 7.52 0.53 -19.09
N GLY A 26 6.62 -0.32 -19.55
CA GLY A 26 6.39 -0.59 -20.96
C GLY A 26 4.97 -0.25 -21.42
N THR A 27 4.73 -0.40 -22.71
CA THR A 27 3.39 -0.26 -23.30
C THR A 27 2.38 -1.30 -22.79
N GLY A 28 2.87 -2.44 -22.26
CA GLY A 28 2.04 -3.48 -21.63
C GLY A 28 1.78 -3.29 -20.14
N GLY A 29 2.29 -2.21 -19.51
CA GLY A 29 2.19 -1.97 -18.08
C GLY A 29 3.55 -2.01 -17.37
N ILE A 30 3.49 -2.13 -16.04
CA ILE A 30 4.67 -2.15 -15.16
C ILE A 30 5.01 -3.59 -14.80
N GLU A 31 6.26 -3.98 -15.02
CA GLU A 31 6.77 -5.30 -14.65
C GLU A 31 7.89 -5.19 -13.63
N TYR A 32 7.76 -5.92 -12.52
CA TYR A 32 8.80 -6.00 -11.49
C TYR A 32 9.81 -7.08 -11.84
N LEU A 33 11.09 -6.75 -11.69
CA LEU A 33 12.23 -7.59 -11.99
C LEU A 33 12.96 -7.94 -10.71
N LYS A 34 13.34 -9.22 -10.59
CA LYS A 34 14.27 -9.65 -9.56
C LYS A 34 15.68 -9.20 -9.93
N ASN A 35 16.33 -8.41 -9.06
CA ASN A 35 17.69 -7.97 -9.31
C ASN A 35 18.69 -8.98 -8.72
N LYS A 36 19.67 -9.43 -9.51
CA LYS A 36 20.71 -10.37 -9.04
C LYS A 36 21.99 -9.69 -8.56
N ASN A 37 22.18 -8.40 -8.86
CA ASN A 37 23.42 -7.67 -8.64
C ASN A 37 23.29 -6.59 -7.56
N ILE A 38 22.08 -6.09 -7.31
CA ILE A 38 21.82 -5.07 -6.29
C ILE A 38 21.18 -5.75 -5.08
N ALA A 39 21.83 -5.64 -3.93
CA ALA A 39 21.33 -6.16 -2.65
C ALA A 39 20.84 -5.02 -1.76
N MET A 40 19.75 -5.23 -1.04
CA MET A 40 19.32 -4.34 0.03
C MET A 40 20.13 -4.66 1.29
N GLN A 41 21.10 -3.81 1.60
CA GLN A 41 21.96 -3.93 2.79
C GLN A 41 21.24 -3.42 4.05
N GLY A 42 20.36 -2.44 3.89
CA GLY A 42 19.64 -1.86 5.02
C GLY A 42 18.27 -1.33 4.62
N GLU A 43 17.30 -1.49 5.51
CA GLU A 43 16.01 -0.80 5.48
C GLU A 43 15.71 -0.30 6.89
N ASP A 44 15.56 1.03 7.02
CA ASP A 44 15.06 1.68 8.23
C ASP A 44 13.70 2.31 7.92
N LEU A 45 12.65 1.59 8.33
CA LEU A 45 11.26 1.91 8.11
C LEU A 45 10.65 2.51 9.37
N PHE A 46 10.12 3.72 9.25
CA PHE A 46 9.34 4.39 10.28
C PHE A 46 7.90 4.57 9.81
N ILE A 47 6.94 4.16 10.64
CA ILE A 47 5.52 4.24 10.38
C ILE A 47 4.83 4.95 11.54
N SER A 48 4.08 5.99 11.23
CA SER A 48 3.06 6.57 12.11
C SER A 48 1.83 6.95 11.29
N LYS A 49 0.70 7.26 11.94
CA LYS A 49 -0.50 7.77 11.25
C LYS A 49 -0.27 9.09 10.50
N LYS A 50 0.82 9.80 10.78
CA LYS A 50 1.13 11.11 10.18
C LYS A 50 2.20 11.04 9.10
N LEU A 51 3.10 10.07 9.18
CA LEU A 51 4.29 10.04 8.35
C LEU A 51 4.85 8.63 8.22
N ILE A 52 5.12 8.24 6.98
CA ILE A 52 6.00 7.14 6.66
C ILE A 52 7.35 7.71 6.22
N LYS A 53 8.43 7.13 6.73
CA LYS A 53 9.80 7.35 6.25
C LYS A 53 10.46 6.00 5.98
N VAL A 54 11.23 5.92 4.91
CA VAL A 54 12.02 4.74 4.62
C VAL A 54 13.42 5.19 4.20
N ASP A 55 14.45 4.60 4.79
CA ASP A 55 15.84 4.81 4.41
C ASP A 55 16.43 3.46 3.98
N TYR A 56 16.64 3.31 2.68
CA TYR A 56 17.24 2.14 2.07
C TYR A 56 18.72 2.35 1.82
N GLN A 57 19.49 1.28 2.02
CA GLN A 57 20.88 1.19 1.59
C GLN A 57 21.02 0.04 0.58
N PHE A 58 21.22 0.39 -0.69
CA PHE A 58 21.40 -0.57 -1.77
C PHE A 58 22.88 -0.72 -2.13
N LYS A 59 23.39 -1.94 -2.08
CA LYS A 59 24.77 -2.27 -2.46
C LYS A 59 24.79 -2.88 -3.86
N ASN A 60 25.56 -2.28 -4.76
CA ASN A 60 25.94 -2.95 -6.01
C ASN A 60 27.04 -3.98 -5.70
N LEU A 61 26.77 -5.24 -6.01
CA LEU A 61 27.67 -6.39 -5.80
C LEU A 61 28.60 -6.65 -6.98
N SER A 62 28.49 -5.86 -8.06
CA SER A 62 29.29 -6.02 -9.27
C SER A 62 30.41 -4.99 -9.37
N ASN A 63 31.36 -5.27 -10.26
CA ASN A 63 32.51 -4.41 -10.58
C ASN A 63 32.21 -3.35 -11.66
N GLN A 64 30.94 -3.20 -12.05
CA GLN A 64 30.53 -2.22 -13.05
C GLN A 64 29.34 -1.41 -12.54
N ASP A 65 29.20 -0.19 -13.05
CA ASP A 65 28.03 0.64 -12.79
C ASP A 65 26.80 -0.03 -13.42
N ILE A 66 25.71 -0.08 -12.66
CA ILE A 66 24.44 -0.65 -13.12
C ILE A 66 23.39 0.46 -13.08
N THR A 67 22.68 0.67 -14.19
CA THR A 67 21.55 1.62 -14.23
C THR A 67 20.25 0.86 -14.39
N GLU A 68 19.34 1.06 -13.45
CA GLU A 68 18.02 0.42 -13.41
C GLU A 68 16.91 1.48 -13.41
N THR A 69 15.69 1.06 -13.75
CA THR A 69 14.49 1.78 -13.31
C THR A 69 14.07 1.22 -11.97
N VAL A 70 14.01 2.07 -10.95
CA VAL A 70 13.43 1.71 -9.64
C VAL A 70 11.97 2.11 -9.64
N LEU A 71 11.13 1.25 -9.08
CA LEU A 71 9.70 1.40 -8.95
C LEU A 71 9.33 1.44 -7.47
N PHE A 72 8.53 2.44 -7.10
CA PHE A 72 7.87 2.54 -5.81
C PHE A 72 6.36 2.57 -6.04
N PRO A 73 5.69 1.41 -5.99
CA PRO A 73 4.24 1.37 -6.07
C PRO A 73 3.57 1.89 -4.81
N LEU A 74 2.32 2.31 -4.97
CA LEU A 74 1.39 2.60 -3.90
C LEU A 74 0.30 1.50 -3.85
N PRO A 75 -0.51 1.40 -2.77
CA PRO A 75 -1.65 0.49 -2.72
C PRO A 75 -2.63 0.69 -3.88
N ARG A 76 -3.46 -0.31 -4.19
CA ARG A 76 -4.62 -0.09 -5.05
C ARG A 76 -5.70 0.64 -4.26
N VAL A 77 -6.34 1.62 -4.89
CA VAL A 77 -7.47 2.36 -4.32
C VAL A 77 -8.67 2.18 -5.23
N ASP A 78 -9.80 1.75 -4.66
CA ASP A 78 -11.03 1.51 -5.42
C ASP A 78 -11.73 2.81 -5.79
N ASN A 79 -12.38 2.81 -6.96
CA ASN A 79 -13.20 3.93 -7.42
C ASN A 79 -14.60 3.98 -6.76
N ALA A 80 -14.77 3.35 -5.59
CA ALA A 80 -16.00 3.40 -4.81
C ALA A 80 -15.99 4.58 -3.83
N PHE A 81 -17.17 5.17 -3.59
CA PHE A 81 -17.36 6.31 -2.69
C PHE A 81 -17.24 5.92 -1.21
N GLU A 82 -17.36 4.63 -0.88
CA GLU A 82 -17.15 4.07 0.47
C GLU A 82 -15.70 3.66 0.75
N SER A 83 -14.74 4.09 -0.07
CA SER A 83 -13.33 3.84 0.21
C SER A 83 -12.92 4.60 1.49
N ASP A 84 -12.67 3.89 2.59
CA ASP A 84 -12.29 4.38 3.94
C ASP A 84 -11.08 5.36 4.01
N PHE A 85 -10.47 5.71 2.87
CA PHE A 85 -9.33 6.59 2.75
C PHE A 85 -9.78 8.03 2.44
N ALA A 86 -10.07 8.82 3.47
CA ALA A 86 -10.56 10.19 3.30
C ALA A 86 -9.57 11.16 2.61
N HIS A 87 -8.28 10.82 2.54
CA HIS A 87 -7.21 11.73 2.10
C HIS A 87 -6.18 11.07 1.16
N THR A 88 -6.63 10.33 0.15
CA THR A 88 -5.74 9.66 -0.81
C THR A 88 -4.83 10.63 -1.59
N GLU A 89 -5.32 11.83 -1.90
CA GLU A 89 -4.56 12.85 -2.64
C GLU A 89 -3.39 13.42 -1.81
N ASP A 90 -3.54 13.48 -0.48
CA ASP A 90 -2.51 13.97 0.44
C ASP A 90 -1.25 13.11 0.40
N LEU A 91 -1.40 11.79 0.22
CA LEU A 91 -0.28 10.89 0.00
C LEU A 91 0.45 11.27 -1.29
N LEU A 92 -0.28 11.41 -2.41
CA LEU A 92 0.33 11.73 -3.70
C LEU A 92 1.10 13.06 -3.68
N LYS A 93 0.54 14.08 -3.00
CA LYS A 93 1.15 15.41 -2.87
C LYS A 93 2.35 15.45 -1.91
N SER A 94 2.43 14.50 -0.98
CA SER A 94 3.46 14.48 0.07
C SER A 94 4.66 13.58 -0.24
N PHE A 95 4.59 12.75 -1.29
CA PHE A 95 5.69 11.87 -1.68
C PHE A 95 6.94 12.65 -2.06
N LYS A 96 8.03 12.36 -1.35
CA LYS A 96 9.36 12.94 -1.58
C LYS A 96 10.38 11.82 -1.57
N ILE A 97 11.32 11.89 -2.53
CA ILE A 97 12.43 10.97 -2.67
C ILE A 97 13.75 11.72 -2.71
N GLN A 98 14.75 11.17 -2.04
CA GLN A 98 16.14 11.60 -2.14
C GLN A 98 17.05 10.41 -2.43
N VAL A 99 18.06 10.63 -3.27
CA VAL A 99 19.12 9.67 -3.56
C VAL A 99 20.44 10.30 -3.18
N ASN A 100 21.19 9.68 -2.28
CA ASN A 100 22.47 10.19 -1.76
C ASN A 100 22.37 11.67 -1.32
N GLY A 101 21.27 12.01 -0.64
CA GLY A 101 20.98 13.37 -0.14
C GLY A 101 20.48 14.37 -1.18
N LYS A 102 20.36 13.98 -2.47
CA LYS A 102 19.84 14.85 -3.54
C LYS A 102 18.39 14.53 -3.84
N ALA A 103 17.54 15.54 -3.93
CA ALA A 103 16.14 15.35 -4.32
C ALA A 103 16.03 14.79 -5.74
N VAL A 104 15.14 13.82 -5.93
CA VAL A 104 14.80 13.24 -7.23
C VAL A 104 13.33 13.55 -7.53
N GLN A 105 13.02 13.86 -8.78
CA GLN A 105 11.64 13.98 -9.24
C GLN A 105 11.24 12.67 -9.93
N PRO A 106 10.38 11.84 -9.32
CA PRO A 106 9.94 10.60 -9.94
C PRO A 106 8.92 10.88 -11.04
N THR A 107 8.84 9.99 -12.01
CA THR A 107 7.70 9.91 -12.94
C THR A 107 6.56 9.15 -12.26
N MET A 108 5.34 9.70 -12.33
CA MET A 108 4.14 9.05 -11.82
C MET A 108 3.42 8.30 -12.95
N HIS A 109 3.13 7.03 -12.72
CA HIS A 109 2.33 6.18 -13.60
C HIS A 109 1.03 5.82 -12.92
N VAL A 110 -0.05 5.67 -13.69
CA VAL A 110 -1.37 5.26 -13.20
C VAL A 110 -1.77 3.98 -13.91
N GLN A 111 -1.91 2.90 -13.14
CA GLN A 111 -2.47 1.64 -13.62
C GLN A 111 -3.92 1.52 -13.17
N THR A 112 -4.77 0.91 -13.98
CA THR A 112 -6.16 0.62 -13.63
C THR A 112 -6.43 -0.88 -13.66
N PHE A 113 -7.24 -1.34 -12.72
CA PHE A 113 -7.56 -2.73 -12.56
C PHE A 113 -9.07 -2.92 -12.42
N ILE A 114 -9.61 -3.97 -13.05
CA ILE A 114 -10.96 -4.47 -12.76
C ILE A 114 -10.85 -5.76 -11.96
N GLN A 115 -11.64 -5.87 -10.90
CA GLN A 115 -11.72 -7.05 -10.07
C GLN A 115 -13.21 -7.43 -9.92
N ARG A 116 -13.58 -8.62 -10.41
CA ARG A 116 -15.00 -9.03 -10.47
C ARG A 116 -15.62 -9.26 -9.11
N ASP A 117 -14.83 -9.81 -8.19
CA ASP A 117 -15.20 -10.07 -6.81
C ASP A 117 -13.93 -10.09 -5.95
N GLU A 118 -14.09 -10.01 -4.64
CA GLU A 118 -12.99 -9.94 -3.66
C GLU A 118 -11.99 -11.11 -3.76
N LYS A 119 -12.42 -12.28 -4.24
CA LYS A 119 -11.59 -13.50 -4.34
C LYS A 119 -10.90 -13.62 -5.69
N SER A 120 -11.42 -12.96 -6.71
CA SER A 120 -10.87 -12.96 -8.06
C SER A 120 -9.59 -12.13 -8.14
N LYS A 121 -8.62 -12.59 -8.94
CA LYS A 121 -7.42 -11.80 -9.23
C LYS A 121 -7.81 -10.54 -9.99
N ALA A 122 -7.24 -9.40 -9.60
CA ALA A 122 -7.37 -8.15 -10.33
C ALA A 122 -6.75 -8.27 -11.73
N ILE A 123 -7.47 -7.78 -12.74
CA ILE A 123 -7.05 -7.77 -14.14
C ILE A 123 -6.53 -6.38 -14.45
N ASP A 124 -5.27 -6.26 -14.90
CA ASP A 124 -4.73 -4.99 -15.42
C ASP A 124 -5.46 -4.63 -16.71
N VAL A 125 -6.13 -3.49 -16.69
CA VAL A 125 -6.93 -2.94 -17.79
C VAL A 125 -6.45 -1.55 -18.19
N THR A 126 -5.22 -1.19 -17.83
CA THR A 126 -4.62 0.15 -18.05
C THR A 126 -4.71 0.57 -19.52
N GLU A 127 -4.22 -0.28 -20.43
CA GLU A 127 -4.27 0.01 -21.87
C GLU A 127 -5.69 -0.07 -22.44
N LEU A 128 -6.55 -0.92 -21.87
CA LEU A 128 -7.94 -1.01 -22.29
C LEU A 128 -8.71 0.26 -21.92
N PHE A 129 -8.47 0.83 -20.74
CA PHE A 129 -9.03 2.12 -20.34
C PHE A 129 -8.62 3.22 -21.33
N LYS A 130 -7.34 3.31 -21.68
CA LYS A 130 -6.85 4.27 -22.68
C LYS A 130 -7.53 4.08 -24.04
N GLN A 131 -7.67 2.83 -24.51
CA GLN A 131 -8.37 2.49 -25.76
C GLN A 131 -9.87 2.82 -25.72
N CYS A 132 -10.49 2.79 -24.54
CA CYS A 132 -11.87 3.26 -24.31
C CYS A 132 -11.96 4.79 -24.10
N GLY A 133 -10.87 5.53 -24.34
CA GLY A 133 -10.82 6.99 -24.29
C GLY A 133 -10.67 7.57 -22.88
N PHE A 134 -10.33 6.77 -21.87
CA PHE A 134 -10.03 7.30 -20.53
C PHE A 134 -8.73 8.10 -20.57
N SER A 135 -8.80 9.32 -20.06
CA SER A 135 -7.64 10.16 -19.76
C SER A 135 -6.95 9.69 -18.48
N GLN A 136 -5.66 10.05 -18.34
CA GLN A 136 -4.93 9.77 -17.10
C GLN A 136 -5.59 10.42 -15.86
N THR A 137 -6.22 11.59 -16.01
CA THR A 137 -6.96 12.25 -14.92
C THR A 137 -8.17 11.43 -14.47
N GLU A 138 -8.94 10.87 -15.41
CA GLU A 138 -10.06 9.99 -15.10
C GLU A 138 -9.56 8.67 -14.48
N MET A 139 -8.48 8.10 -15.01
CA MET A 139 -7.85 6.92 -14.40
C MET A 139 -7.32 7.20 -13.00
N LEU A 140 -6.92 8.43 -12.67
CA LEU A 140 -6.45 8.81 -11.34
C LEU A 140 -7.60 9.13 -10.36
N ASN A 141 -8.86 9.08 -10.79
CA ASN A 141 -10.01 9.43 -9.95
C ASN A 141 -10.04 8.72 -8.59
N PRO A 142 -9.68 7.43 -8.46
CA PRO A 142 -9.66 6.77 -7.14
C PRO A 142 -8.74 7.46 -6.13
N TRP A 143 -7.71 8.16 -6.60
CA TRP A 143 -6.75 8.84 -5.75
C TRP A 143 -7.05 10.32 -5.52
N ASN A 144 -7.49 11.03 -6.55
CA ASN A 144 -7.67 12.48 -6.47
C ASN A 144 -9.13 12.91 -6.21
N ARG A 145 -10.09 11.97 -6.34
CA ARG A 145 -11.53 12.21 -6.16
C ARG A 145 -12.03 13.48 -6.86
N LYS A 146 -11.56 13.71 -8.09
CA LYS A 146 -12.01 14.86 -8.90
C LYS A 146 -13.47 14.76 -9.33
N SER A 147 -14.04 13.56 -9.35
CA SER A 147 -15.45 13.30 -9.62
C SER A 147 -15.98 12.17 -8.73
N ASP A 148 -17.09 12.46 -8.06
CA ASP A 148 -17.86 11.48 -7.29
C ASP A 148 -18.95 10.81 -8.14
N GLU A 149 -19.09 11.22 -9.41
CA GLU A 149 -20.10 10.70 -10.34
C GLU A 149 -19.65 9.36 -10.94
N TYR A 150 -19.84 8.30 -10.16
CA TYR A 150 -19.48 6.94 -10.56
C TYR A 150 -20.10 6.51 -11.92
N GLY A 151 -21.34 6.93 -12.18
CA GLY A 151 -22.06 6.61 -13.41
C GLY A 151 -21.39 7.10 -14.70
N VAL A 152 -20.57 8.16 -14.64
CA VAL A 152 -19.83 8.66 -15.81
C VAL A 152 -18.78 7.65 -16.25
N PHE A 153 -18.01 7.11 -15.30
CA PHE A 153 -16.99 6.09 -15.58
C PHE A 153 -17.63 4.79 -16.04
N GLU A 154 -18.71 4.35 -15.39
CA GLU A 154 -19.43 3.14 -15.82
C GLU A 154 -19.98 3.27 -17.23
N LYS A 155 -20.66 4.38 -17.55
CA LYS A 155 -21.24 4.62 -18.86
C LYS A 155 -20.16 4.55 -19.95
N LYS A 156 -18.97 5.08 -19.66
CA LYS A 156 -17.83 5.03 -20.59
C LYS A 156 -17.28 3.61 -20.76
N LEU A 157 -17.17 2.82 -19.68
CA LEU A 157 -16.78 1.41 -19.78
C LEU A 157 -17.81 0.56 -20.54
N LYS A 158 -19.10 0.69 -20.20
CA LYS A 158 -20.23 -0.01 -20.84
C LYS A 158 -20.37 0.38 -22.32
N GLY A 159 -20.09 1.65 -22.65
CA GLY A 159 -20.08 2.18 -24.02
C GLY A 159 -18.86 1.79 -24.85
N CYS A 160 -17.82 1.19 -24.25
CA CYS A 160 -16.61 0.85 -24.96
C CYS A 160 -16.84 -0.33 -25.93
N SER A 161 -16.49 -0.14 -27.20
CA SER A 161 -16.66 -1.16 -28.24
C SER A 161 -15.59 -2.24 -28.22
N ASN A 162 -14.55 -2.10 -27.38
CA ASN A 162 -13.46 -3.07 -27.30
C ASN A 162 -13.97 -4.44 -26.80
N PRO A 163 -13.78 -5.54 -27.57
CA PRO A 163 -14.32 -6.85 -27.22
C PRO A 163 -13.71 -7.43 -25.94
N LYS A 164 -12.43 -7.12 -25.65
CA LYS A 164 -11.80 -7.55 -24.39
C LYS A 164 -12.45 -6.89 -23.19
N VAL A 165 -12.74 -5.59 -23.27
CA VAL A 165 -13.45 -4.88 -22.20
C VAL A 165 -14.83 -5.49 -21.98
N LYS A 166 -15.61 -5.68 -23.05
CA LYS A 166 -16.93 -6.34 -22.96
C LYS A 166 -16.87 -7.73 -22.33
N SER A 167 -15.80 -8.49 -22.58
CA SER A 167 -15.61 -9.82 -21.97
C SER A 167 -15.25 -9.78 -20.49
N ILE A 168 -14.66 -8.67 -20.01
CA ILE A 168 -14.23 -8.50 -18.62
C ILE A 168 -15.39 -8.03 -17.75
N LEU A 169 -16.21 -7.11 -18.27
CA LEU A 169 -17.33 -6.49 -17.56
C LEU A 169 -18.38 -7.51 -17.09
N PRO A 170 -19.15 -7.17 -16.03
CA PRO A 170 -20.28 -7.97 -15.60
C PRO A 170 -21.29 -8.22 -16.73
N LYS A 171 -21.87 -9.42 -16.75
CA LYS A 171 -22.92 -9.78 -17.73
C LYS A 171 -24.25 -9.10 -17.41
N ASN A 172 -24.54 -8.92 -16.12
CA ASN A 172 -25.71 -8.19 -15.68
C ASN A 172 -25.43 -6.67 -15.83
N PRO A 173 -26.19 -5.94 -16.66
CA PRO A 173 -25.96 -4.51 -16.87
C PRO A 173 -26.21 -3.65 -15.62
N ASP A 174 -26.97 -4.16 -14.65
CA ASP A 174 -27.28 -3.49 -13.39
C ASP A 174 -26.19 -3.71 -12.33
N GLU A 175 -25.21 -4.58 -12.60
CA GLU A 175 -24.10 -4.84 -11.69
C GLU A 175 -23.05 -3.72 -11.78
N VAL A 176 -22.56 -3.33 -10.60
CA VAL A 176 -21.54 -2.28 -10.42
C VAL A 176 -20.19 -2.78 -10.96
N ILE A 177 -19.50 -1.94 -11.72
CA ILE A 177 -18.16 -2.25 -12.23
C ILE A 177 -17.09 -1.88 -11.19
N ASN A 178 -16.66 -2.85 -10.41
CA ASN A 178 -15.58 -2.64 -9.45
C ASN A 178 -14.23 -2.46 -10.17
N TRP A 179 -13.71 -1.24 -10.13
CA TRP A 179 -12.39 -0.91 -10.65
C TRP A 179 -11.61 -0.04 -9.67
N SER A 180 -10.29 -0.14 -9.77
CA SER A 180 -9.33 0.51 -8.89
C SER A 180 -8.19 1.11 -9.68
N SER A 181 -7.45 2.00 -9.03
CA SER A 181 -6.22 2.56 -9.57
C SER A 181 -5.05 2.37 -8.63
N GLN A 182 -3.90 2.10 -9.23
CA GLN A 182 -2.62 2.06 -8.55
C GLN A 182 -1.73 3.16 -9.12
N VAL A 183 -1.13 3.95 -8.23
CA VAL A 183 -0.06 4.86 -8.61
C VAL A 183 1.27 4.15 -8.41
N VAL A 184 2.17 4.28 -9.39
CA VAL A 184 3.55 3.80 -9.28
C VAL A 184 4.50 4.94 -9.63
N TYR A 185 5.38 5.26 -8.69
CA TYR A 185 6.48 6.19 -8.95
C TYR A 185 7.66 5.44 -9.53
N SER A 186 8.33 6.03 -10.52
CA SER A 186 9.54 5.47 -11.11
C SER A 186 10.64 6.51 -11.28
N TRP A 187 11.90 6.10 -11.14
CA TRP A 187 13.05 6.92 -11.51
C TRP A 187 14.19 6.04 -12.00
N LYS A 188 15.09 6.63 -12.80
CA LYS A 188 16.34 5.98 -13.19
C LYS A 188 17.36 6.12 -12.06
N GLN A 189 17.98 5.01 -11.68
CA GLN A 189 19.01 4.97 -10.65
C GLN A 189 20.27 4.30 -11.18
N THR A 190 21.41 4.99 -11.10
CA THR A 190 22.71 4.38 -11.30
C THR A 190 23.30 3.96 -9.96
N PHE A 191 23.52 2.67 -9.77
CA PHE A 191 24.24 2.10 -8.63
C PHE A 191 25.70 1.94 -9.01
N LYS A 192 26.58 2.73 -8.38
CA LYS A 192 28.02 2.67 -8.66
C LYS A 192 28.62 1.33 -8.27
N ALA A 193 29.55 0.83 -9.08
CA ALA A 193 30.26 -0.43 -8.85
C ALA A 193 30.74 -0.53 -7.39
N ASN A 194 30.51 -1.67 -6.75
CA ASN A 194 30.93 -1.94 -5.37
C ASN A 194 30.60 -0.83 -4.35
N SER A 195 29.57 -0.02 -4.58
CA SER A 195 29.23 1.14 -3.74
C SER A 195 27.83 1.01 -3.15
N ILE A 196 27.59 1.75 -2.07
CA ILE A 196 26.26 1.88 -1.45
C ILE A 196 25.58 3.10 -2.03
N THR A 197 24.34 2.94 -2.46
CA THR A 197 23.42 4.02 -2.82
C THR A 197 22.36 4.12 -1.74
N GLN A 198 22.22 5.30 -1.14
CA GLN A 198 21.19 5.59 -0.17
C GLN A 198 19.96 6.16 -0.85
N VAL A 199 18.79 5.59 -0.60
CA VAL A 199 17.50 6.07 -1.13
C VAL A 199 16.57 6.31 0.04
N LYS A 200 16.02 7.52 0.13
CA LYS A 200 15.12 7.92 1.22
C LYS A 200 13.77 8.34 0.68
N HIS A 201 12.70 7.77 1.23
CA HIS A 201 11.32 8.14 0.95
C HIS A 201 10.68 8.76 2.18
N GLN A 202 9.78 9.73 1.95
CA GLN A 202 8.80 10.12 2.95
C GLN A 202 7.49 10.54 2.31
N TYR A 203 6.38 10.24 2.99
CA TYR A 203 5.03 10.58 2.56
C TYR A 203 4.04 10.44 3.71
N LYS A 204 2.87 11.08 3.58
CA LYS A 204 1.74 10.84 4.47
C LYS A 204 1.10 9.48 4.16
N PRO A 205 0.83 8.62 5.15
CA PRO A 205 0.19 7.33 4.93
C PRO A 205 -1.27 7.48 4.48
N LEU A 206 -1.81 6.41 3.87
CA LEU A 206 -3.25 6.21 3.83
C LEU A 206 -3.70 5.65 5.16
N VAL A 207 -4.55 6.39 5.87
CA VAL A 207 -5.14 5.96 7.14
C VAL A 207 -6.63 5.81 6.92
N GLY A 208 -7.12 4.59 7.08
CA GLY A 208 -8.54 4.27 7.15
C GLY A 208 -8.97 4.01 8.59
N GLY A 209 -10.10 3.36 8.77
CA GLY A 209 -10.59 3.01 10.10
C GLY A 209 -12.04 2.57 10.09
N SER A 210 -12.56 2.24 11.28
CA SER A 210 -13.98 1.98 11.48
C SER A 210 -14.47 2.66 12.76
N VAL A 211 -15.77 2.88 12.85
CA VAL A 211 -16.43 3.51 13.99
C VAL A 211 -16.56 2.59 15.20
N ALA A 212 -16.43 1.27 15.01
CA ALA A 212 -16.51 0.29 16.07
C ALA A 212 -15.51 -0.85 15.87
N LEU A 213 -14.81 -1.20 16.95
CA LEU A 213 -13.96 -2.37 17.02
C LEU A 213 -14.75 -3.61 17.47
N TYR A 214 -14.41 -4.76 16.87
CA TYR A 214 -14.93 -6.07 17.27
C TYR A 214 -13.77 -7.07 17.34
N PRO A 215 -13.01 -7.11 18.45
CA PRO A 215 -11.70 -7.78 18.54
C PRO A 215 -11.69 -9.30 18.33
N ASP A 216 -12.86 -9.94 18.46
CA ASP A 216 -13.01 -11.40 18.45
C ASP A 216 -13.72 -11.95 17.20
N GLU A 217 -14.40 -11.09 16.44
CA GLU A 217 -15.16 -11.50 15.25
C GLU A 217 -14.50 -11.06 13.94
N TYR A 218 -13.97 -9.84 13.93
CA TYR A 218 -13.38 -9.21 12.76
C TYR A 218 -11.97 -8.74 13.09
N ASN A 219 -11.11 -8.54 12.09
CA ASN A 219 -9.77 -7.95 12.25
C ASN A 219 -8.61 -8.86 12.69
N GLN A 220 -8.63 -10.13 12.32
CA GLN A 220 -7.56 -11.09 12.63
C GLN A 220 -6.20 -10.67 12.05
N GLN A 221 -6.18 -9.90 10.97
CA GLN A 221 -4.97 -9.39 10.31
C GLN A 221 -4.11 -8.47 11.19
N PHE A 222 -4.64 -7.91 12.29
CA PHE A 222 -3.87 -7.04 13.17
C PHE A 222 -3.22 -7.78 14.36
N CYS A 223 -3.44 -9.09 14.53
CA CYS A 223 -2.87 -9.88 15.63
C CYS A 223 -3.06 -9.27 17.03
N MET A 224 -4.29 -8.84 17.34
CA MET A 224 -4.66 -8.31 18.66
C MET A 224 -4.46 -9.38 19.76
N ASP A 225 -3.31 -9.33 20.42
CA ASP A 225 -2.93 -10.32 21.43
C ASP A 225 -3.72 -10.16 22.74
N SER A 226 -3.49 -11.10 23.67
CA SER A 226 -4.19 -11.09 24.96
C SER A 226 -3.90 -9.83 25.81
N ASN A 227 -2.72 -9.21 25.66
CA ASN A 227 -2.37 -8.01 26.41
C ASN A 227 -3.07 -6.77 25.83
N PHE A 228 -3.14 -6.68 24.50
CA PHE A 228 -3.89 -5.66 23.80
C PHE A 228 -5.38 -5.71 24.18
N LYS A 229 -5.99 -6.90 24.13
CA LYS A 229 -7.40 -7.10 24.53
C LYS A 229 -7.65 -6.74 26.01
N LYS A 230 -6.74 -7.12 26.92
CA LYS A 230 -6.81 -6.68 28.33
C LYS A 230 -6.71 -5.16 28.47
N GLY A 231 -5.87 -4.51 27.67
CA GLY A 231 -5.73 -3.06 27.63
C GLY A 231 -7.03 -2.37 27.21
N LEU A 232 -7.67 -2.86 26.14
CA LEU A 232 -8.97 -2.37 25.68
C LEU A 232 -10.04 -2.51 26.77
N LYS A 233 -10.15 -3.70 27.38
CA LYS A 233 -11.13 -3.97 28.43
C LYS A 233 -10.93 -3.08 29.65
N LYS A 234 -9.68 -2.87 30.07
CA LYS A 234 -9.35 -1.98 31.21
C LYS A 234 -9.78 -0.54 30.96
N ALA A 235 -9.69 -0.07 29.72
CA ALA A 235 -10.07 1.27 29.30
C ALA A 235 -11.48 1.34 28.70
N GLN A 236 -12.31 0.30 28.88
CA GLN A 236 -13.68 0.23 28.34
C GLN A 236 -13.79 0.58 26.83
N SER A 237 -12.76 0.22 26.06
CA SER A 237 -12.56 0.63 24.67
C SER A 237 -12.73 -0.52 23.66
N GLU A 238 -13.38 -1.60 24.06
CA GLU A 238 -13.55 -2.81 23.23
C GLU A 238 -14.38 -2.56 21.96
N HIS A 239 -15.16 -1.47 21.94
CA HIS A 239 -15.96 -1.01 20.80
C HIS A 239 -15.57 0.39 20.31
N SER A 240 -14.42 0.91 20.74
CA SER A 240 -13.97 2.23 20.31
C SER A 240 -13.72 2.30 18.80
N PRO A 241 -13.87 3.49 18.19
CA PRO A 241 -13.38 3.72 16.84
C PRO A 241 -11.88 3.46 16.76
N PHE A 242 -11.42 3.01 15.60
CA PHE A 242 -10.02 2.72 15.35
C PHE A 242 -9.56 3.30 14.03
N ASN A 243 -8.25 3.55 13.93
CA ASN A 243 -7.58 3.81 12.67
C ASN A 243 -6.74 2.61 12.28
N ALA A 244 -6.59 2.38 10.98
CA ALA A 244 -5.71 1.34 10.47
C ALA A 244 -4.95 1.83 9.24
N LEU A 245 -3.77 1.26 9.02
CA LEU A 245 -3.01 1.42 7.80
C LEU A 245 -2.31 0.11 7.46
N SER A 246 -2.04 -0.09 6.17
CA SER A 246 -1.28 -1.22 5.66
C SER A 246 0.02 -0.72 5.01
N TYR A 247 1.08 -1.50 5.15
CA TYR A 247 2.38 -1.26 4.53
C TYR A 247 2.91 -2.57 3.95
N ILE A 248 3.51 -2.49 2.77
CA ILE A 248 3.92 -3.68 2.03
C ILE A 248 5.39 -3.92 2.20
N LEU A 249 5.73 -5.12 2.64
CA LEU A 249 7.11 -5.53 2.90
C LEU A 249 7.57 -6.56 1.88
N THR A 250 6.66 -7.36 1.36
CA THR A 250 6.96 -8.55 0.55
C THR A 250 7.77 -8.26 -0.72
N THR A 251 7.63 -7.08 -1.34
CA THR A 251 8.45 -6.72 -2.52
C THR A 251 9.92 -6.47 -2.20
N GLY A 252 10.27 -6.25 -0.93
CA GLY A 252 11.66 -6.22 -0.48
C GLY A 252 12.41 -7.54 -0.74
N ALA A 253 11.71 -8.63 -1.03
CA ALA A 253 12.30 -9.91 -1.44
C ALA A 253 12.77 -9.98 -2.90
N ASN A 254 12.53 -8.93 -3.71
CA ASN A 254 12.91 -8.89 -5.13
C ASN A 254 14.39 -8.54 -5.36
N TRP A 255 15.15 -8.22 -4.31
CA TRP A 255 16.58 -7.89 -4.39
C TRP A 255 17.47 -9.14 -4.34
N ALA A 256 18.77 -8.98 -4.61
CA ALA A 256 19.70 -10.09 -4.82
C ALA A 256 19.87 -11.00 -3.60
N LYS A 257 19.62 -10.48 -2.40
CA LYS A 257 19.80 -11.14 -1.11
C LYS A 257 18.69 -10.70 -0.14
N PRO A 258 18.45 -11.45 0.95
CA PRO A 258 17.66 -10.95 2.07
C PRO A 258 18.15 -9.58 2.56
N ILE A 259 17.25 -8.83 3.19
CA ILE A 259 17.57 -7.52 3.75
C ILE A 259 18.55 -7.74 4.91
N GLU A 260 19.82 -7.35 4.72
CA GLU A 260 20.88 -7.69 5.69
C GLU A 260 20.59 -7.08 7.06
N ASN A 261 20.14 -5.82 7.10
CA ASN A 261 19.81 -5.08 8.31
C ASN A 261 18.42 -4.43 8.19
N PHE A 262 17.40 -5.03 8.79
CA PHE A 262 16.04 -4.48 8.78
C PHE A 262 15.71 -3.87 10.14
N LYS A 263 15.17 -2.65 10.14
CA LYS A 263 14.65 -1.98 11.32
C LYS A 263 13.28 -1.38 11.00
N LEU A 264 12.29 -1.72 11.81
CA LEU A 264 10.96 -1.15 11.75
C LEU A 264 10.67 -0.43 13.06
N THR A 265 10.24 0.82 12.98
CA THR A 265 9.74 1.61 14.10
C THR A 265 8.28 1.99 13.83
N ILE A 266 7.37 1.59 14.73
CA ILE A 266 5.96 1.97 14.69
C ILE A 266 5.70 2.96 15.83
N GLU A 267 5.10 4.09 15.49
CA GLU A 267 4.67 5.13 16.42
C GLU A 267 3.15 5.27 16.43
N ARG A 268 2.59 5.30 17.64
CA ARG A 268 1.17 5.59 17.92
C ARG A 268 1.02 6.98 18.55
N ASP A 269 -0.17 7.57 18.48
CA ASP A 269 -0.43 8.80 19.24
C ASP A 269 -0.54 8.50 20.75
N PRO A 270 -0.27 9.48 21.63
CA PRO A 270 -0.57 9.36 23.06
C PRO A 270 -2.04 9.00 23.29
N GLY A 271 -2.32 8.13 24.27
CA GLY A 271 -3.68 7.68 24.57
C GLY A 271 -4.21 6.57 23.64
N GLU A 272 -3.37 6.01 22.76
CA GLU A 272 -3.76 4.90 21.89
C GLU A 272 -3.15 3.56 22.33
N LEU A 273 -3.81 2.46 21.98
CA LEU A 273 -3.19 1.15 21.82
C LEU A 273 -2.82 0.92 20.35
N VAL A 274 -1.77 0.13 20.12
CA VAL A 274 -1.35 -0.29 18.78
C VAL A 274 -1.20 -1.81 18.73
N SER A 275 -1.61 -2.43 17.63
CA SER A 275 -1.41 -3.86 17.37
C SER A 275 -1.08 -4.11 15.91
N PHE A 276 -0.30 -5.16 15.65
CA PHE A 276 0.12 -5.60 14.32
C PHE A 276 0.71 -7.01 14.41
N CYS A 277 0.66 -7.75 13.31
CA CYS A 277 1.26 -9.08 13.23
C CYS A 277 2.79 -9.00 13.07
N TRP A 278 3.53 -9.45 14.09
CA TRP A 278 4.99 -9.62 14.04
C TRP A 278 5.42 -10.89 14.76
N LYS A 279 6.22 -11.75 14.10
CA LYS A 279 6.69 -13.02 14.70
C LYS A 279 7.89 -12.85 15.63
N GLY A 280 8.69 -11.80 15.41
CA GLY A 280 9.91 -11.53 16.18
C GLY A 280 9.63 -10.75 17.47
N LYS A 281 10.71 -10.28 18.11
CA LYS A 281 10.61 -9.48 19.33
C LYS A 281 10.18 -8.05 19.01
N VAL A 282 9.12 -7.58 19.66
CA VAL A 282 8.70 -6.17 19.65
C VAL A 282 9.25 -5.48 20.90
N ASN A 283 10.13 -4.50 20.73
CA ASN A 283 10.69 -3.74 21.86
C ASN A 283 9.97 -2.39 21.96
N LYS A 284 9.33 -2.10 23.09
CA LYS A 284 8.83 -0.75 23.38
C LYS A 284 10.01 0.13 23.78
N ILE A 285 10.36 1.10 22.95
CA ILE A 285 11.54 1.98 23.14
C ILE A 285 11.17 3.35 23.73
N SER A 286 9.89 3.71 23.70
CA SER A 286 9.34 4.90 24.36
C SER A 286 7.86 4.68 24.72
N PRO A 287 7.17 5.61 25.39
CA PRO A 287 5.73 5.50 25.64
C PRO A 287 4.87 5.27 24.39
N THR A 288 5.33 5.75 23.22
CA THR A 288 4.61 5.76 21.94
C THR A 288 5.30 4.99 20.81
N GLN A 289 6.56 4.54 20.98
CA GLN A 289 7.32 3.90 19.90
C GLN A 289 7.70 2.45 20.22
N PHE A 290 7.55 1.61 19.20
CA PHE A 290 7.83 0.18 19.21
C PHE A 290 8.80 -0.13 18.07
N GLN A 291 9.84 -0.91 18.36
CA GLN A 291 10.92 -1.21 17.42
C GLN A 291 11.16 -2.71 17.27
N MET A 292 11.33 -3.13 16.03
CA MET A 292 11.70 -4.46 15.61
C MET A 292 12.99 -4.37 14.78
N VAL A 293 13.95 -5.24 15.07
CA VAL A 293 15.23 -5.32 14.36
C VAL A 293 15.45 -6.75 13.95
N GLU A 294 15.69 -6.98 12.67
CA GLU A 294 15.95 -8.30 12.10
C GLU A 294 17.24 -8.28 11.27
N LYS A 295 17.92 -9.43 11.20
CA LYS A 295 19.10 -9.62 10.35
C LYS A 295 18.78 -10.64 9.27
N ASN A 296 19.28 -10.40 8.06
CA ASN A 296 19.01 -11.26 6.89
C ASN A 296 17.51 -11.53 6.70
N PHE A 297 16.71 -10.49 6.86
CA PHE A 297 15.26 -10.55 6.88
C PHE A 297 14.72 -10.81 5.46
N VAL A 298 13.86 -11.81 5.34
CA VAL A 298 13.06 -12.04 4.13
C VAL A 298 11.61 -11.75 4.49
N PRO A 299 11.04 -10.63 4.02
CA PRO A 299 9.66 -10.30 4.30
C PRO A 299 8.72 -11.32 3.64
N LYS A 300 7.91 -12.00 4.46
CA LYS A 300 6.98 -13.07 4.03
C LYS A 300 5.51 -12.66 4.06
N GLN A 301 5.22 -11.52 4.67
CA GLN A 301 3.89 -10.97 4.83
C GLN A 301 4.00 -9.45 4.83
N ASP A 302 2.94 -8.80 4.38
CA ASP A 302 2.78 -7.36 4.54
C ASP A 302 2.38 -7.04 5.98
N LEU A 303 2.41 -5.76 6.31
CA LEU A 303 2.18 -5.25 7.65
C LEU A 303 0.85 -4.50 7.70
N ASP A 304 -0.06 -4.97 8.54
CA ASP A 304 -1.28 -4.28 8.90
C ASP A 304 -1.18 -3.78 10.33
N VAL A 305 -1.43 -2.48 10.54
CA VAL A 305 -1.33 -1.83 11.84
C VAL A 305 -2.66 -1.21 12.22
N ILE A 306 -3.14 -1.51 13.43
CA ILE A 306 -4.33 -0.90 14.02
C ILE A 306 -3.94 0.01 15.19
N PHE A 307 -4.61 1.15 15.28
CA PHE A 307 -4.50 2.14 16.35
C PHE A 307 -5.88 2.34 16.96
N VAL A 308 -6.02 2.10 18.27
CA VAL A 308 -7.31 2.21 18.97
C VAL A 308 -7.19 3.27 20.05
N HIS A 309 -8.03 4.30 19.97
CA HIS A 309 -8.07 5.33 20.99
C HIS A 309 -8.68 4.76 22.28
N LEU A 310 -8.02 5.03 23.41
CA LEU A 310 -8.55 4.65 24.70
C LEU A 310 -9.54 5.73 25.16
N GLY A 311 -10.79 5.32 25.39
CA GLY A 311 -11.74 6.14 26.14
C GLY A 311 -11.20 6.37 27.55
N ASN A 312 -11.19 7.63 27.99
CA ASN A 312 -10.90 7.96 29.38
C ASN A 312 -12.04 7.52 30.29
#